data_AF-B9A122-F1
#
_entry.id   AF-B9A122-F1
#
_cell.length_a   1.000
_cell.length_b   1.000
_cell.length_c   1.000
_cell.angle_alpha   90.00
_cell.angle_beta   90.00
_cell.angle_gamma   90.00
#
_symmetry.space_group_name_H-M   'P 1'
#
loop_
_entity.id
_entity.type
_entity.pdbx_description
1 polymer ?
#
loop_
_entity_poly.entity_id
_entity_poly.type
_entity_poly.pdbx_seq_one_letter_code
_entity_poly.pdbx_strand_id
1 'polypeptide(L)'
;MIELVEGEARLLDLLSLLMVLMGLLSFALLRCIRVPYGRYASSAFGPPVPVRLAWFIQELPSLVVPVYYVSFHPDLPTPALLLMGLFICHYMHRTLIFPFLIRGGKPTPLVPFALAFIFCCYNGYLQSSYLCKHSTFHPGWTYDPRFIAGLALFFCGMSINIYSDHILRNLRKPGESGYKIPHGGLFEYVSGANFFGEIAEWSGFAVAGWSTPGAAFAIFTLLVLLSRAQQHHQWYLEKFDNYPKTRKILVPFVY
;
A
#
# COMPACT_ATOMS: atom_id res chain seq x y z
N MET A 1 24.58 18.25 17.43
CA MET A 1 23.70 17.07 17.46
C MET A 1 22.24 17.49 17.50
N ILE A 2 21.83 18.37 18.42
CA ILE A 2 20.45 18.89 18.52
C ILE A 2 19.98 19.60 17.23
N GLU A 3 20.77 20.52 16.66
CA GLU A 3 20.41 21.20 15.39
C GLU A 3 20.26 20.22 14.19
N LEU A 4 21.04 19.14 14.16
CA LEU A 4 20.96 18.11 13.12
C LEU A 4 19.68 17.27 13.26
N VAL A 5 19.27 16.97 14.50
CA VAL A 5 18.04 16.22 14.81
C VAL A 5 16.81 17.07 14.49
N GLU A 6 16.79 18.34 14.87
CA GLU A 6 15.72 19.28 14.52
C GLU A 6 15.61 19.50 13.00
N GLY A 7 16.75 19.55 12.31
CA GLY A 7 16.80 19.63 10.86
C GLY A 7 16.19 18.40 10.18
N GLU A 8 16.47 17.19 10.67
CA GLU A 8 15.88 15.95 10.13
C GLU A 8 14.38 15.88 10.41
N ALA A 9 13.90 16.20 11.62
CA ALA A 9 12.48 16.19 11.95
C ALA A 9 11.67 17.10 10.99
N ARG A 10 12.16 18.33 10.77
CA ARG A 10 11.55 19.27 9.82
C ARG A 10 11.58 18.74 8.37
N LEU A 11 12.67 18.09 7.97
CA LEU A 11 12.76 17.44 6.67
C LEU A 11 11.69 16.35 6.52
N LEU A 12 11.48 15.51 7.55
CA LEU A 12 10.46 14.44 7.52
C LEU A 12 9.03 15.01 7.40
N ASP A 13 8.74 16.15 8.02
CA ASP A 13 7.45 16.83 7.84
C ASP A 13 7.27 17.37 6.41
N LEU A 14 8.31 17.99 5.84
CA LEU A 14 8.30 18.48 4.45
C LEU A 14 8.13 17.33 3.45
N LEU A 15 8.82 16.22 3.69
CA LEU A 15 8.66 14.99 2.94
C LEU A 15 7.21 14.49 3.06
N SER A 16 6.66 14.41 4.27
CA SER A 16 5.26 14.00 4.47
C SER A 16 4.28 14.86 3.67
N LEU A 17 4.46 16.18 3.64
CA LEU A 17 3.68 17.09 2.80
C LEU A 17 3.88 16.81 1.30
N LEU A 18 5.12 16.61 0.87
CA LEU A 18 5.43 16.22 -0.51
C LEU A 18 4.73 14.91 -0.90
N MET A 19 4.66 13.93 0.00
CA MET A 19 3.95 12.67 -0.25
C MET A 19 2.45 12.90 -0.46
N VAL A 20 1.81 13.74 0.37
CA VAL A 20 0.40 14.11 0.17
C VAL A 20 0.21 14.82 -1.18
N LEU A 21 1.09 15.76 -1.52
CA LEU A 21 1.06 16.46 -2.81
C LEU A 21 1.22 15.48 -3.98
N MET A 22 2.17 14.55 -3.90
CA MET A 22 2.35 13.49 -4.89
C MET A 22 1.09 12.62 -5.03
N GLY A 23 0.41 12.33 -3.92
CA GLY A 23 -0.85 11.58 -3.91
C GLY A 23 -1.97 12.34 -4.63
N LEU A 24 -2.12 13.64 -4.36
CA LEU A 24 -3.10 14.51 -5.02
C LEU A 24 -2.83 14.66 -6.52
N LEU A 25 -1.58 14.88 -6.90
CA LEU A 25 -1.16 14.94 -8.30
C LEU A 25 -1.39 13.61 -9.00
N SER A 26 -1.03 12.50 -8.36
CA SER A 26 -1.30 11.15 -8.89
C SER A 26 -2.79 10.92 -9.07
N PHE A 27 -3.62 11.28 -8.08
CA PHE A 27 -5.07 11.14 -8.18
C PHE A 27 -5.66 11.96 -9.34
N ALA A 28 -5.19 13.20 -9.53
CA ALA A 28 -5.61 14.04 -10.65
C ALA A 28 -5.18 13.46 -11.99
N LEU A 29 -3.92 13.05 -12.12
CA LEU A 29 -3.37 12.44 -13.34
C LEU A 29 -4.08 11.14 -13.69
N LEU A 30 -4.33 10.28 -12.69
CA LEU A 30 -4.95 8.97 -12.88
C LEU A 30 -6.45 9.04 -13.24
N ARG A 31 -7.06 10.22 -13.25
CA ARG A 31 -8.36 10.42 -13.89
C ARG A 31 -8.26 10.58 -15.41
N CYS A 32 -7.12 11.07 -15.90
CA CYS A 32 -6.87 11.29 -17.31
C CYS A 32 -6.14 10.11 -17.96
N ILE A 33 -5.28 9.43 -17.21
CA ILE A 33 -4.49 8.29 -17.69
C ILE A 33 -4.73 7.04 -16.84
N ARG A 34 -4.78 5.87 -17.49
CA ARG A 34 -4.88 4.58 -16.79
C ARG A 34 -3.53 4.23 -16.17
N VAL A 35 -3.53 3.68 -14.95
CA VAL A 35 -2.29 3.30 -14.25
C VAL A 35 -1.54 2.26 -15.10
N PRO A 36 -0.33 2.53 -15.62
CA PRO A 36 0.23 1.79 -16.77
C PRO A 36 0.88 0.45 -16.40
N TYR A 37 0.22 -0.38 -15.59
CA TYR A 37 0.63 -1.76 -15.31
C TYR A 37 -0.56 -2.71 -15.13
N GLY A 38 -0.28 -4.01 -15.07
CA GLY A 38 -1.31 -5.04 -14.97
C GLY A 38 -2.23 -5.01 -16.19
N ARG A 39 -3.53 -4.79 -16.00
CA ARG A 39 -4.49 -4.78 -17.13
C ARG A 39 -4.31 -3.62 -18.12
N TYR A 40 -3.67 -2.53 -17.69
CA TYR A 40 -3.42 -1.35 -18.51
C TYR A 40 -1.94 -1.19 -18.91
N ALA A 41 -1.13 -2.25 -18.78
CA ALA A 41 0.27 -2.20 -19.19
C ALA A 41 0.41 -1.80 -20.68
N SER A 42 1.32 -0.87 -20.95
CA SER A 42 1.62 -0.34 -22.28
C SER A 42 3.14 -0.17 -22.44
N SER A 43 3.67 -0.52 -23.62
CA SER A 43 5.10 -0.38 -23.96
C SER A 43 5.55 1.09 -24.03
N ALA A 44 4.62 2.04 -24.11
CA ALA A 44 4.92 3.47 -24.05
C ALA A 44 5.61 3.88 -22.74
N PHE A 45 5.48 3.08 -21.67
CA PHE A 45 6.07 3.34 -20.36
C PHE A 45 7.36 2.54 -20.12
N GLY A 46 8.08 2.21 -21.20
CA GLY A 46 9.40 1.57 -21.18
C GLY A 46 9.36 0.06 -21.37
N PRO A 47 10.56 -0.58 -21.43
CA PRO A 47 10.68 -2.00 -21.68
C PRO A 47 10.03 -2.84 -20.57
N PRO A 48 9.56 -4.06 -20.88
CA PRO A 48 8.89 -4.92 -19.91
C PRO A 48 9.87 -5.51 -18.91
N VAL A 49 9.54 -5.42 -17.62
CA VAL A 49 10.20 -6.12 -16.52
C VAL A 49 9.34 -7.34 -16.11
N PRO A 50 9.92 -8.54 -15.94
CA PRO A 50 9.17 -9.72 -15.50
C PRO A 50 8.39 -9.43 -14.21
N VAL A 51 7.08 -9.68 -14.21
CA VAL A 51 6.16 -9.20 -13.16
C VAL A 51 6.58 -9.62 -11.75
N ARG A 52 7.02 -10.87 -11.55
CA ARG A 52 7.47 -11.34 -10.23
C ARG A 52 8.73 -10.62 -9.76
N LEU A 53 9.68 -10.39 -10.67
CA LEU A 53 10.92 -9.67 -10.38
C LEU A 53 10.63 -8.19 -10.08
N ALA A 54 9.74 -7.56 -10.86
CA ALA A 54 9.33 -6.18 -10.65
C ALA A 54 8.74 -5.99 -9.24
N TRP A 55 7.77 -6.81 -8.85
CA TRP A 55 7.14 -6.73 -7.53
C TRP A 55 8.09 -7.09 -6.38
N PHE A 56 9.00 -8.07 -6.57
CA PHE A 56 10.01 -8.37 -5.55
C PHE A 56 10.95 -7.17 -5.34
N ILE A 57 11.55 -6.64 -6.41
CA ILE A 57 12.56 -5.59 -6.30
C ILE A 57 11.95 -4.26 -5.87
N GLN A 58 10.80 -3.87 -6.44
CA GLN A 58 10.23 -2.55 -6.17
C GLN A 58 9.81 -2.37 -4.69
N GLU A 59 9.38 -3.45 -4.03
CA GLU A 59 8.88 -3.41 -2.64
C GLU A 59 10.00 -3.64 -1.61
N LEU A 60 11.13 -4.23 -2.02
CA LEU A 60 12.25 -4.60 -1.16
C LEU A 60 12.80 -3.46 -0.30
N PRO A 61 12.94 -2.21 -0.78
CA PRO A 61 13.43 -1.11 0.06
C PRO A 61 12.56 -0.83 1.29
N SER A 62 11.23 -0.95 1.17
CA SER A 62 10.30 -0.79 2.29
C SER A 62 10.29 -2.00 3.25
N LEU A 63 11.06 -3.04 2.97
CA LEU A 63 11.37 -4.09 3.95
C LEU A 63 12.77 -3.90 4.56
N VAL A 64 13.79 -3.72 3.71
CA VAL A 64 15.19 -3.69 4.13
C VAL A 64 15.51 -2.44 4.95
N VAL A 65 14.99 -1.26 4.57
CA VAL A 65 15.27 -0.01 5.29
C VAL A 65 14.70 -0.07 6.73
N PRO A 66 13.43 -0.45 6.96
CA PRO A 66 12.91 -0.65 8.32
C PRO A 66 13.70 -1.65 9.16
N VAL A 67 14.07 -2.80 8.59
CA VAL A 67 14.86 -3.82 9.32
C VAL A 67 16.22 -3.26 9.73
N TYR A 68 16.88 -2.54 8.82
CA TYR A 68 18.13 -1.84 9.11
C TYR A 68 17.93 -0.85 10.28
N TYR A 69 16.94 0.03 10.21
CA TYR A 69 16.70 1.03 11.26
C TYR A 69 16.44 0.39 12.63
N VAL A 70 15.60 -0.65 12.71
CA VAL A 70 15.33 -1.36 13.97
C VAL A 70 16.61 -2.02 14.51
N SER A 71 17.46 -2.61 13.65
CA SER A 71 18.71 -3.24 14.11
C SER A 71 19.72 -2.27 14.73
N PHE A 72 19.66 -0.99 14.37
CA PHE A 72 20.54 0.06 14.91
C PHE A 72 19.90 0.89 16.04
N HIS A 73 18.64 0.61 16.41
CA HIS A 73 17.94 1.25 17.52
C HIS A 73 17.31 0.17 18.41
N PRO A 74 18.10 -0.52 19.26
CA PRO A 74 17.60 -1.63 20.07
C PRO A 74 16.64 -1.18 21.19
N ASP A 75 16.77 0.06 21.67
CA ASP A 75 16.02 0.60 22.81
C ASP A 75 14.76 1.36 22.40
N LEU A 76 14.09 0.92 21.33
CA LEU A 76 12.88 1.60 20.86
C LEU A 76 11.74 1.53 21.88
N PRO A 77 10.99 2.63 22.09
CA PRO A 77 9.76 2.59 22.85
C PRO A 77 8.81 1.52 22.29
N THR A 78 8.13 0.79 23.16
CA THR A 78 7.23 -0.31 22.77
C THR A 78 6.23 0.07 21.66
N PRO A 79 5.57 1.25 21.66
CA PRO A 79 4.72 1.65 20.55
C PRO A 79 5.45 1.74 19.20
N ALA A 80 6.64 2.34 19.18
CA ALA A 80 7.45 2.47 17.98
C ALA A 80 7.87 1.09 17.45
N LEU A 81 8.32 0.20 18.36
CA LEU A 81 8.70 -1.17 18.01
C LEU A 81 7.53 -1.96 17.42
N LEU A 82 6.34 -1.85 18.01
CA LEU A 82 5.13 -2.51 17.50
C LEU A 82 4.76 -1.98 16.11
N LEU A 83 4.75 -0.66 15.91
CA LEU A 83 4.47 -0.04 14.60
C LEU A 83 5.49 -0.46 13.54
N MET A 84 6.79 -0.42 13.86
CA MET A 84 7.83 -0.93 12.96
C MET A 84 7.62 -2.41 12.65
N GLY A 85 7.20 -3.22 13.63
CA GLY A 85 6.80 -4.61 13.45
C GLY A 85 5.64 -4.79 12.47
N LEU A 86 4.59 -3.94 12.55
CA LEU A 86 3.47 -3.96 11.60
C LEU A 86 3.93 -3.64 10.18
N PHE A 87 4.72 -2.56 10.04
CA PHE A 87 5.26 -2.13 8.74
C PHE A 87 6.11 -3.22 8.10
N ILE A 88 7.04 -3.81 8.88
CA ILE A 88 7.87 -4.93 8.45
C ILE A 88 7.00 -6.15 8.12
N CYS A 89 5.99 -6.48 8.92
CA CYS A 89 5.09 -7.60 8.67
C CYS A 89 4.37 -7.47 7.32
N HIS A 90 3.80 -6.29 7.04
CA HIS A 90 3.19 -6.00 5.74
C HIS A 90 4.19 -6.22 4.60
N TYR A 91 5.36 -5.59 4.68
CA TYR A 91 6.36 -5.65 3.60
C TYR A 91 7.07 -7.00 3.49
N MET A 92 7.15 -7.80 4.56
CA MET A 92 7.56 -9.20 4.47
C MET A 92 6.59 -9.98 3.60
N HIS A 93 5.28 -9.85 3.83
CA HIS A 93 4.28 -10.49 2.97
C HIS A 93 4.34 -9.92 1.54
N ARG A 94 4.32 -8.59 1.38
CA ARG A 94 4.26 -7.93 0.07
C ARG A 94 5.51 -8.16 -0.80
N THR A 95 6.68 -8.32 -0.19
CA THR A 95 7.96 -8.52 -0.89
C THR A 95 8.34 -9.99 -1.00
N LEU A 96 8.24 -10.77 0.07
CA LEU A 96 8.80 -12.13 0.12
C LEU A 96 7.77 -13.24 -0.16
N ILE A 97 6.47 -12.94 -0.05
CA ILE A 97 5.40 -13.94 -0.22
C ILE A 97 4.58 -13.63 -1.47
N PHE A 98 4.02 -12.43 -1.57
CA PHE A 98 3.11 -12.03 -2.63
C PHE A 98 3.69 -12.22 -4.05
N PRO A 99 4.93 -11.78 -4.38
CA PRO A 99 5.45 -11.86 -5.74
C PRO A 99 5.64 -13.31 -6.22
N PHE A 100 6.00 -14.21 -5.31
CA PHE A 100 6.17 -15.63 -5.60
C PHE A 100 4.83 -16.36 -5.78
N LEU A 101 3.74 -15.82 -5.22
CA LEU A 101 2.38 -16.34 -5.40
C LEU A 101 1.67 -15.78 -6.65
N ILE A 102 2.27 -14.82 -7.38
CA ILE A 102 1.67 -14.26 -8.60
C ILE A 102 1.52 -15.37 -9.66
N ARG A 103 0.28 -15.56 -10.14
CA ARG A 103 -0.09 -16.50 -11.21
C ARG A 103 -0.43 -15.76 -12.49
N GLY A 104 0.43 -15.91 -13.50
CA GLY A 104 0.35 -15.14 -14.74
C GLY A 104 0.55 -13.64 -14.50
N GLY A 105 -0.01 -12.81 -15.37
CA GLY A 105 0.09 -11.35 -15.29
C GLY A 105 0.97 -10.77 -16.40
N LYS A 106 0.62 -9.55 -16.84
CA LYS A 106 1.43 -8.84 -17.83
C LYS A 106 2.73 -8.35 -17.18
N PRO A 107 3.86 -8.35 -17.89
CA PRO A 107 5.07 -7.67 -17.45
C PRO A 107 4.80 -6.23 -17.02
N THR A 108 5.53 -5.76 -16.03
CA THR A 108 5.42 -4.37 -15.54
C THR A 108 6.33 -3.49 -16.40
N PRO A 109 5.85 -2.39 -16.99
CA PRO A 109 6.73 -1.47 -17.71
C PRO A 109 7.79 -0.83 -16.79
N LEU A 110 8.97 -0.50 -17.33
CA LEU A 110 10.11 -0.01 -16.55
C LEU A 110 9.80 1.26 -15.74
N VAL A 111 9.06 2.21 -16.30
CA VAL A 111 8.75 3.49 -15.62
C VAL A 111 7.93 3.30 -14.34
N PRO A 112 6.74 2.64 -14.35
CA PRO A 112 5.99 2.41 -13.11
C PRO A 112 6.74 1.54 -12.11
N PHE A 113 7.58 0.59 -12.58
CA PHE A 113 8.47 -0.17 -11.71
C PHE A 113 9.49 0.73 -10.98
N ALA A 114 10.18 1.60 -11.71
CA ALA A 114 11.17 2.52 -11.14
C ALA A 114 10.54 3.52 -10.16
N LEU A 115 9.35 4.05 -10.49
CA LEU A 115 8.59 4.93 -9.61
C LEU A 115 8.19 4.22 -8.30
N ALA A 116 7.73 2.97 -8.38
CA ALA A 116 7.40 2.19 -7.20
C ALA A 116 8.64 1.89 -6.32
N PHE A 117 9.77 1.57 -6.93
CA PHE A 117 11.04 1.38 -6.22
C PHE A 117 11.48 2.66 -5.48
N ILE A 118 11.48 3.80 -6.17
CA ILE A 118 11.83 5.10 -5.58
C ILE A 118 10.86 5.42 -4.43
N PHE A 119 9.56 5.20 -4.64
CA PHE A 119 8.56 5.40 -3.59
C PHE A 119 8.80 4.50 -2.38
N CYS A 120 9.17 3.23 -2.56
CA CYS A 120 9.43 2.32 -1.44
C CYS A 120 10.74 2.67 -0.70
N CYS A 121 11.77 3.18 -1.40
CA CYS A 121 12.94 3.75 -0.74
C CYS A 121 12.54 4.95 0.11
N TYR A 122 11.75 5.84 -0.48
CA TYR A 122 11.30 7.07 0.12
C TYR A 122 10.42 6.83 1.36
N ASN A 123 9.33 6.08 1.21
CA ASN A 123 8.41 5.76 2.30
C ASN A 123 9.09 4.91 3.38
N GLY A 124 9.90 3.91 2.98
CA GLY A 124 10.68 3.09 3.90
C GLY A 124 11.59 3.94 4.79
N TYR A 125 12.34 4.89 4.21
CA TYR A 125 13.14 5.85 4.98
C TYR A 125 12.28 6.74 5.87
N LEU A 126 11.22 7.34 5.32
CA LEU A 126 10.38 8.31 6.01
C LEU A 126 9.73 7.71 7.27
N GLN A 127 9.11 6.53 7.16
CA GLN A 127 8.48 5.87 8.32
C GLN A 127 9.52 5.41 9.34
N SER A 128 10.62 4.80 8.88
CA SER A 128 11.64 4.25 9.77
C SER A 128 12.42 5.33 10.51
N SER A 129 12.81 6.40 9.82
CA SER A 129 13.54 7.50 10.45
C SER A 129 12.66 8.18 11.49
N TYR A 130 11.39 8.46 11.17
CA TYR A 130 10.47 9.03 12.14
C TYR A 130 10.27 8.12 13.36
N LEU A 131 9.84 6.87 13.14
CA LEU A 131 9.51 5.96 14.24
C LEU A 131 10.73 5.66 15.11
N CYS A 132 11.91 5.48 14.52
CA CYS A 132 13.08 5.08 15.29
C CYS A 132 13.83 6.24 15.98
N LYS A 133 13.76 7.46 15.45
CA LYS A 133 14.56 8.58 15.97
C LYS A 133 13.74 9.74 16.53
N HIS A 134 12.54 9.98 16.00
CA HIS A 134 11.79 11.22 16.23
C HIS A 134 10.41 11.00 16.87
N SER A 135 9.96 9.75 16.99
CA SER A 135 8.66 9.45 17.57
C SER A 135 8.64 9.76 19.06
N THR A 136 7.55 10.38 19.50
CA THR A 136 7.31 10.69 20.91
C THR A 136 5.95 10.15 21.30
N PHE A 137 5.94 9.25 22.28
CA PHE A 137 4.72 8.64 22.81
C PHE A 137 4.62 8.95 24.29
N HIS A 138 3.44 9.33 24.75
CA HIS A 138 3.22 9.50 26.18
C HIS A 138 3.17 8.13 26.89
N PRO A 139 3.50 8.05 28.19
CA PRO A 139 3.43 6.80 28.94
C PRO A 139 2.04 6.17 28.87
N GLY A 140 1.97 4.90 28.48
CA GLY A 140 0.70 4.19 28.35
C GLY A 140 0.04 4.28 26.97
N TRP A 141 0.70 4.86 25.95
CA TRP A 141 0.16 4.91 24.58
C TRP A 141 -0.34 3.56 24.04
N THR A 142 0.29 2.44 24.42
CA THR A 142 -0.16 1.10 24.01
C THR A 142 -1.56 0.73 24.50
N TYR A 143 -2.04 1.38 25.56
CA TYR A 143 -3.39 1.23 26.11
C TYR A 143 -4.34 2.34 25.65
N ASP A 144 -3.85 3.34 24.91
CA ASP A 144 -4.68 4.41 24.37
C ASP A 144 -5.69 3.82 23.36
N PRO A 145 -6.98 4.22 23.41
CA PRO A 145 -7.99 3.73 22.48
C PRO A 145 -7.61 3.90 21.00
N ARG A 146 -6.86 4.95 20.65
CA ARG A 146 -6.36 5.17 19.29
C ARG A 146 -5.38 4.08 18.88
N PHE A 147 -4.44 3.72 19.74
CA PHE A 147 -3.48 2.66 19.45
C PHE A 147 -4.19 1.33 19.25
N ILE A 148 -5.09 0.95 20.17
CA ILE A 148 -5.85 -0.31 20.11
C ILE A 148 -6.74 -0.36 18.86
N ALA A 149 -7.51 0.71 18.60
CA ALA A 149 -8.37 0.78 17.41
C ALA A 149 -7.54 0.77 16.11
N GLY A 150 -6.41 1.46 16.09
CA GLY A 150 -5.49 1.47 14.95
C GLY A 150 -4.89 0.09 14.67
N LEU A 151 -4.48 -0.66 15.70
CA LEU A 151 -4.03 -2.05 15.57
C LEU A 151 -5.13 -2.97 15.02
N ALA A 152 -6.33 -2.88 15.59
CA ALA A 152 -7.46 -3.68 15.13
C ALA A 152 -7.77 -3.39 13.65
N LEU A 153 -7.82 -2.11 13.28
CA LEU A 153 -8.05 -1.68 11.91
C LEU A 153 -6.93 -2.13 10.96
N PHE A 154 -5.67 -2.08 11.41
CA PHE A 154 -4.51 -2.56 10.66
C PHE A 154 -4.68 -4.05 10.30
N PHE A 155 -4.88 -4.91 11.30
CA PHE A 155 -4.98 -6.35 11.07
C PHE A 155 -6.25 -6.74 10.31
N CYS A 156 -7.38 -6.08 10.54
CA CYS A 156 -8.59 -6.26 9.73
C CYS A 156 -8.32 -5.89 8.25
N GLY A 157 -7.70 -4.74 8.00
CA GLY A 157 -7.33 -4.28 6.66
C GLY A 157 -6.38 -5.25 5.95
N MET A 158 -5.30 -5.64 6.62
CA MET A 158 -4.31 -6.59 6.11
C MET A 158 -4.96 -7.94 5.76
N SER A 159 -5.85 -8.44 6.63
CA SER A 159 -6.58 -9.70 6.38
C SER A 159 -7.46 -9.60 5.14
N ILE A 160 -8.19 -8.50 4.98
CA ILE A 160 -9.02 -8.24 3.79
C ILE A 160 -8.15 -8.16 2.52
N ASN A 161 -7.01 -7.45 2.60
CA ASN A 161 -6.08 -7.30 1.46
C ASN A 161 -5.56 -8.67 1.01
N ILE A 162 -4.98 -9.45 1.92
CA ILE A 162 -4.37 -10.75 1.63
C ILE A 162 -5.42 -11.75 1.12
N TYR A 163 -6.59 -11.80 1.75
CA TYR A 163 -7.67 -12.68 1.33
C TYR A 163 -8.21 -12.31 -0.07
N SER A 164 -8.38 -11.02 -0.33
CA SER A 164 -8.82 -10.54 -1.65
C SER A 164 -7.76 -10.81 -2.73
N ASP A 165 -6.48 -10.59 -2.44
CA ASP A 165 -5.38 -10.96 -3.35
C ASP A 165 -5.31 -12.48 -3.56
N HIS A 166 -5.63 -13.29 -2.55
CA HIS A 166 -5.79 -14.74 -2.72
C HIS A 166 -6.90 -15.07 -3.72
N ILE A 167 -8.09 -14.47 -3.61
CA ILE A 167 -9.17 -14.66 -4.58
C ILE A 167 -8.70 -14.28 -6.00
N LEU A 168 -8.11 -13.09 -6.16
CA LEU A 168 -7.66 -12.59 -7.48
C LEU A 168 -6.64 -13.51 -8.14
N ARG A 169 -5.66 -14.03 -7.37
CA ARG A 169 -4.64 -14.97 -7.87
C ARG A 169 -5.22 -16.31 -8.28
N ASN A 170 -6.31 -16.75 -7.65
CA ASN A 170 -6.97 -18.03 -7.93
C ASN A 170 -8.07 -17.94 -9.00
N LEU A 171 -8.34 -16.75 -9.56
CA LEU A 171 -9.25 -16.63 -10.72
C LEU A 171 -8.74 -17.40 -11.95
N ARG A 172 -7.43 -17.63 -12.03
CA ARG A 172 -6.79 -18.34 -13.15
C ARG A 172 -6.14 -19.62 -12.65
N LYS A 173 -6.41 -20.72 -13.35
CA LYS A 173 -5.57 -21.92 -13.23
C LYS A 173 -4.21 -21.65 -13.92
N PRO A 174 -3.12 -22.33 -13.52
CA PRO A 174 -1.85 -22.25 -14.23
C PRO A 174 -2.06 -22.53 -15.74
N GLY A 175 -1.61 -21.61 -16.60
CA GLY A 175 -1.79 -21.70 -18.06
C GLY A 175 -3.04 -21.00 -18.62
N GLU A 176 -4.02 -20.62 -17.78
CA GLU A 176 -5.19 -19.87 -18.26
C GLU A 176 -4.86 -18.38 -18.48
N SER A 177 -5.32 -17.86 -19.62
CA SER A 177 -5.29 -16.43 -19.94
C SER A 177 -6.69 -15.80 -19.84
N GLY A 178 -6.78 -14.47 -19.95
CA GLY A 178 -8.06 -13.76 -19.85
C GLY A 178 -8.43 -13.32 -18.43
N TYR A 179 -9.33 -12.35 -18.33
CA TYR A 179 -9.80 -11.83 -17.04
C TYR A 179 -11.13 -12.48 -16.67
N LYS A 180 -11.40 -12.61 -15.38
CA LYS A 180 -12.68 -13.11 -14.84
C LYS A 180 -13.22 -12.13 -13.79
N ILE A 181 -14.51 -12.21 -13.53
CA ILE A 181 -15.17 -11.47 -12.45
C ILE A 181 -14.77 -12.12 -11.12
N PRO A 182 -14.21 -11.37 -10.15
CA PRO A 182 -13.92 -11.92 -8.83
C PRO A 182 -15.20 -12.18 -8.04
N HIS A 183 -15.26 -13.30 -7.34
CA HIS A 183 -16.36 -13.69 -6.44
C HIS A 183 -15.80 -14.18 -5.10
N GLY A 184 -16.59 -14.05 -4.05
CA GLY A 184 -16.25 -14.38 -2.67
C GLY A 184 -15.78 -13.16 -1.85
N GLY A 185 -16.01 -13.24 -0.53
CA GLY A 185 -15.63 -12.18 0.42
C GLY A 185 -16.20 -10.81 0.07
N LEU A 186 -15.38 -9.77 0.24
CA LEU A 186 -15.79 -8.39 -0.06
C LEU A 186 -16.01 -8.14 -1.56
N PHE A 187 -15.54 -9.00 -2.46
CA PHE A 187 -15.80 -8.82 -3.89
C PHE A 187 -17.28 -8.91 -4.23
N GLU A 188 -18.13 -9.52 -3.39
CA GLU A 188 -19.58 -9.50 -3.62
C GLU A 188 -20.20 -8.10 -3.46
N TYR A 189 -19.52 -7.20 -2.76
CA TYR A 189 -20.00 -5.84 -2.50
C TYR A 189 -19.22 -4.78 -3.28
N VAL A 190 -17.91 -4.98 -3.50
CA VAL A 190 -17.03 -3.96 -4.07
C VAL A 190 -16.07 -4.50 -5.13
N SER A 191 -15.70 -3.69 -6.11
CA SER A 191 -14.72 -4.08 -7.14
C SER A 191 -13.28 -4.07 -6.65
N GLY A 192 -12.94 -3.15 -5.75
CA GLY A 192 -11.60 -2.93 -5.22
C GLY A 192 -11.40 -3.53 -3.82
N ALA A 193 -11.85 -4.75 -3.56
CA ALA A 193 -11.83 -5.33 -2.21
C ALA A 193 -10.41 -5.38 -1.59
N ASN A 194 -9.39 -5.75 -2.36
CA ASN A 194 -8.00 -5.74 -1.88
C ASN A 194 -7.51 -4.32 -1.57
N PHE A 195 -7.88 -3.34 -2.40
CA PHE A 195 -7.56 -1.93 -2.19
C PHE A 195 -8.24 -1.36 -0.94
N PHE A 196 -9.51 -1.72 -0.69
CA PHE A 196 -10.22 -1.33 0.52
C PHE A 196 -9.49 -1.85 1.77
N GLY A 197 -9.06 -3.12 1.76
CA GLY A 197 -8.27 -3.70 2.84
C GLY A 197 -6.97 -2.93 3.09
N GLU A 198 -6.22 -2.61 2.04
CA GLU A 198 -4.94 -1.89 2.16
C GLU A 198 -5.11 -0.44 2.65
N ILE A 199 -6.17 0.24 2.19
CA ILE A 199 -6.52 1.58 2.70
C ILE A 199 -6.87 1.53 4.18
N ALA A 200 -7.68 0.55 4.60
CA ALA A 200 -8.01 0.34 6.01
C ALA A 200 -6.75 0.03 6.82
N GLU A 201 -5.87 -0.82 6.30
CA GLU A 201 -4.61 -1.20 6.93
C GLU A 201 -3.76 0.03 7.27
N TRP A 202 -3.45 0.86 6.27
CA TRP A 202 -2.61 2.05 6.47
C TRP A 202 -3.31 3.17 7.24
N SER A 203 -4.65 3.25 7.17
CA SER A 203 -5.42 4.14 8.05
C SER A 203 -5.28 3.71 9.52
N GLY A 204 -5.32 2.40 9.80
CA GLY A 204 -5.06 1.84 11.13
C GLY A 204 -3.64 2.15 11.62
N PHE A 205 -2.65 1.99 10.74
CA PHE A 205 -1.26 2.36 11.01
C PHE A 205 -1.13 3.85 11.40
N ALA A 206 -1.76 4.74 10.63
CA ALA A 206 -1.74 6.18 10.91
C ALA A 206 -2.42 6.54 12.24
N VAL A 207 -3.55 5.91 12.57
CA VAL A 207 -4.26 6.13 13.84
C VAL A 207 -3.44 5.61 15.03
N ALA A 208 -2.80 4.44 14.89
CA ALA A 208 -1.96 3.89 15.95
C ALA A 208 -0.65 4.68 16.14
N GLY A 209 -0.02 5.10 15.04
CA GLY A 209 1.22 5.88 15.08
C GLY A 209 1.04 7.34 15.42
N TRP A 210 -0.15 7.90 15.15
CA TRP A 210 -0.50 9.30 15.35
C TRP A 210 0.58 10.29 14.90
N SER A 211 1.15 10.02 13.71
CA SER A 211 2.32 10.72 13.18
C SER A 211 2.04 11.35 11.82
N THR A 212 2.71 12.47 11.51
CA THR A 212 2.63 13.13 10.20
C THR A 212 3.01 12.19 9.06
N PRO A 213 4.12 11.41 9.15
CA PRO A 213 4.48 10.43 8.13
C PRO A 213 3.45 9.32 7.92
N GLY A 214 2.89 8.78 9.01
CA GLY A 214 1.88 7.73 8.94
C GLY A 214 0.60 8.23 8.26
N ALA A 215 0.13 9.42 8.66
CA ALA A 215 -1.02 10.07 8.04
C ALA A 215 -0.81 10.38 6.56
N ALA A 216 0.38 10.91 6.20
CA ALA A 216 0.72 11.19 4.81
C ALA A 216 0.68 9.93 3.93
N PHE A 217 1.20 8.81 4.44
CA PHE A 217 1.18 7.54 3.71
C PHE A 217 -0.23 6.96 3.59
N ALA A 218 -1.06 7.05 4.63
CA ALA A 218 -2.46 6.64 4.55
C ALA A 218 -3.24 7.46 3.51
N ILE A 219 -3.05 8.79 3.47
CA ILE A 219 -3.68 9.68 2.49
C ILE A 219 -3.20 9.37 1.07
N PHE A 220 -1.88 9.21 0.88
CA PHE A 220 -1.31 8.84 -0.41
C PHE A 220 -1.89 7.52 -0.92
N THR A 221 -1.94 6.51 -0.04
CA THR A 221 -2.48 5.20 -0.37
C THR A 221 -3.95 5.27 -0.75
N LEU A 222 -4.77 5.98 0.03
CA LEU A 222 -6.17 6.24 -0.29
C LEU A 222 -6.31 6.84 -1.69
N LEU A 223 -5.59 7.92 -1.99
CA LEU A 223 -5.69 8.62 -3.27
C LEU A 223 -5.29 7.73 -4.45
N VAL A 224 -4.15 7.06 -4.38
CA VAL A 224 -3.66 6.20 -5.46
C VAL A 224 -4.56 4.97 -5.64
N LEU A 225 -4.90 4.26 -4.57
CA LEU A 225 -5.69 3.04 -4.67
C LEU A 225 -7.16 3.31 -5.00
N LEU A 226 -7.73 4.43 -4.56
CA LEU A 226 -9.08 4.84 -4.94
C LEU A 226 -9.17 5.11 -6.45
N SER A 227 -8.24 5.88 -7.01
CA SER A 227 -8.21 6.12 -8.47
C SER A 227 -8.11 4.80 -9.26
N ARG A 228 -7.33 3.85 -8.74
CA ARG A 228 -7.19 2.54 -9.35
C ARG A 228 -8.43 1.67 -9.23
N ALA A 229 -9.11 1.72 -8.08
CA ALA A 229 -10.39 1.04 -7.86
C ALA A 229 -11.45 1.54 -8.85
N GLN A 230 -11.54 2.86 -9.04
CA GLN A 230 -12.44 3.48 -10.03
C GLN A 230 -12.17 2.96 -11.44
N GLN A 231 -10.91 2.94 -11.86
CA GLN A 231 -10.53 2.40 -13.18
C GLN A 231 -10.89 0.92 -13.30
N HIS A 232 -10.69 0.12 -12.25
CA HIS A 232 -11.03 -1.30 -12.25
C HIS A 232 -12.53 -1.53 -12.33
N HIS A 233 -13.32 -0.80 -11.55
CA HIS A 233 -14.78 -0.85 -11.57
C HIS A 233 -15.33 -0.53 -12.97
N GLN A 234 -14.91 0.61 -13.54
CA GLN A 234 -15.31 1.01 -14.88
C GLN A 234 -14.93 -0.02 -15.94
N TRP A 235 -13.69 -0.53 -15.87
CA TRP A 235 -13.24 -1.56 -16.80
C TRP A 235 -14.03 -2.86 -16.67
N TYR A 236 -14.47 -3.25 -15.46
CA TYR A 236 -15.31 -4.44 -15.28
C TYR A 236 -16.69 -4.26 -15.91
N LEU A 237 -17.31 -3.08 -15.75
CA LEU A 237 -18.59 -2.74 -16.39
C LEU A 237 -18.49 -2.75 -17.93
N GLU A 238 -17.38 -2.26 -18.49
CA GLU A 238 -17.13 -2.25 -19.93
C GLU A 238 -16.80 -3.63 -20.49
N LYS A 239 -16.13 -4.48 -19.70
CA LYS A 239 -15.59 -5.75 -20.19
C LYS A 239 -16.57 -6.91 -20.11
N PHE A 240 -17.45 -6.92 -19.10
CA PHE A 240 -18.33 -8.06 -18.84
C PHE A 240 -19.79 -7.62 -18.79
N ASP A 241 -20.59 -8.12 -19.73
CA ASP A 241 -22.03 -7.85 -19.78
C ASP A 241 -22.77 -8.35 -18.51
N ASN A 242 -22.24 -9.40 -17.89
CA ASN A 242 -22.78 -10.00 -16.67
C ASN A 242 -22.11 -9.50 -15.37
N TYR A 243 -21.40 -8.36 -15.40
CA TYR A 243 -20.84 -7.78 -14.17
C TYR A 243 -21.95 -7.36 -13.19
N PRO A 244 -21.88 -7.69 -11.89
CA PRO A 244 -22.91 -7.29 -10.93
C PRO A 244 -22.96 -5.77 -10.75
N LYS A 245 -23.99 -5.13 -11.32
CA LYS A 245 -24.20 -3.67 -11.29
C LYS A 245 -24.48 -3.11 -9.90
N THR A 246 -24.79 -3.97 -8.94
CA THR A 246 -25.00 -3.61 -7.53
C THR A 246 -23.68 -3.37 -6.79
N ARG A 247 -22.56 -3.90 -7.29
CA ARG A 247 -21.24 -3.70 -6.68
C ARG A 247 -20.87 -2.22 -6.71
N LYS A 248 -20.22 -1.80 -5.64
CA LYS A 248 -19.62 -0.47 -5.47
C LYS A 248 -18.14 -0.51 -5.85
N ILE A 249 -17.48 0.62 -5.89
CA ILE A 249 -16.07 0.74 -6.27
C ILE A 249 -15.18 0.24 -5.14
N LEU A 250 -15.39 0.73 -3.91
CA LEU A 250 -14.46 0.56 -2.79
C LEU A 250 -15.11 0.35 -1.42
N VAL A 251 -16.11 1.16 -1.04
CA VAL A 251 -16.81 1.11 0.25
C VAL A 251 -18.15 0.37 0.07
N PRO A 252 -18.36 -0.78 0.75
CA PRO A 252 -19.58 -1.57 0.62
C PRO A 252 -20.83 -0.72 0.80
N PHE A 253 -21.79 -0.88 -0.12
CA PHE A 253 -23.10 -0.19 -0.14
C PHE A 253 -23.06 1.34 -0.33
N VAL A 254 -21.89 1.99 -0.22
CA VAL A 254 -21.75 3.44 -0.28
C VAL A 254 -21.12 3.90 -1.60
N TYR A 255 -19.87 3.52 -1.85
CA TYR A 255 -19.06 4.10 -2.94
C TYR A 255 -18.23 3.07 -3.67
#